data_AF-A0A842N7G2-F1
#
_entry.id   AF-A0A842N7G2-F1
#
_cell.length_a   1.000
_cell.length_b   1.000
_cell.length_c   1.000
_cell.angle_alpha   90.00
_cell.angle_beta   90.00
_cell.angle_gamma   90.00
#
_symmetry.space_group_name_H-M   'P 1'
#
loop_
_entity.id
_entity.type
_entity.pdbx_description
1 polymer ?
#
loop_
_entity_poly.entity_id
_entity_poly.type
_entity_poly.pdbx_seq_one_letter_code
_entity_poly.pdbx_strand_id
1 'polypeptide(L)' 'AFIMAKVLEKTDVIIVGSKTPDIVCQVHMIPAADMEQALHISAEKIGKEDLDVLIVPHALLTLPIVSQGRDG' A
#
# COMPACT_ATOMS: atom_id res chain seq x y z
N ALA A 1 9.41 -12.00 10.43
CA ALA A 1 8.62 -10.96 9.73
C ALA A 1 8.10 -9.92 10.73
N PHE A 2 8.97 -9.08 11.30
CA PHE A 2 8.53 -8.06 12.26
C PHE A 2 8.10 -6.76 11.56
N ILE A 3 8.91 -6.29 10.61
CA ILE A 3 8.67 -5.03 9.90
C ILE A 3 7.32 -5.04 9.17
N MET A 4 7.03 -6.08 8.38
CA MET A 4 5.75 -6.18 7.67
C MET A 4 4.55 -6.26 8.62
N ALA A 5 4.68 -6.92 9.77
CA ALA A 5 3.60 -6.96 10.75
C ALA A 5 3.30 -5.55 11.30
N LYS A 6 4.33 -4.71 11.50
CA LYS A 6 4.16 -3.31 11.92
C LYS A 6 3.53 -2.43 10.85
N VAL A 7 3.84 -2.69 9.57
CA VAL A 7 3.16 -2.02 8.45
C VAL A 7 1.67 -2.39 8.44
N LEU A 8 1.36 -3.69 8.49
CA LEU A 8 -0.01 -4.20 8.47
C LEU A 8 -0.85 -3.74 9.68
N GLU A 9 -0.22 -3.40 10.81
CA GLU A 9 -0.90 -2.82 11.98
C GLU A 9 -1.52 -1.45 11.67
N LYS A 10 -0.94 -0.69 10.73
CA LYS A 10 -1.29 0.71 10.45
C LYS A 10 -1.81 0.96 9.04
N THR A 11 -1.56 0.05 8.11
CA THR A 11 -1.80 0.28 6.69
C THR A 11 -2.22 -1.01 5.99
N ASP A 12 -3.24 -0.90 5.15
CA ASP A 12 -3.62 -1.97 4.22
C ASP A 12 -2.55 -2.11 3.13
N VAL A 13 -2.07 -3.34 2.92
CA VAL A 13 -1.08 -3.62 1.88
C VAL A 13 -1.76 -4.37 0.74
N ILE A 14 -1.73 -3.77 -0.45
CA ILE A 14 -2.27 -4.35 -1.69
C ILE A 14 -1.10 -4.86 -2.53
N ILE A 15 -1.15 -6.13 -2.96
CA ILE A 15 -0.14 -6.74 -3.85
C ILE A 15 -0.76 -6.96 -5.23
N VAL A 16 -0.21 -6.25 -6.22
CA VAL A 16 -0.69 -6.28 -7.61
C VAL A 16 0.01 -7.38 -8.40
N GLY A 17 -0.74 -8.12 -9.22
CA GLY A 17 -0.21 -9.08 -10.19
C GLY A 17 0.43 -10.33 -9.57
N SER A 18 0.08 -10.67 -8.33
CA SER A 18 0.57 -11.88 -7.68
C SER A 18 0.10 -13.15 -8.41
N LYS A 19 1.01 -14.10 -8.62
CA LYS A 19 0.69 -15.44 -9.14
C LYS A 19 0.10 -16.37 -8.07
N THR A 20 0.13 -15.95 -6.81
CA THR A 20 -0.35 -16.70 -5.65
C THR A 20 -1.21 -15.79 -4.76
N PRO A 21 -2.38 -15.34 -5.26
CA PRO A 21 -3.25 -14.40 -4.53
C PRO A 21 -3.82 -15.00 -3.24
N ASP A 22 -3.95 -16.32 -3.18
CA ASP A 22 -4.32 -17.08 -1.99
C ASP A 22 -3.31 -16.90 -0.85
N ILE A 23 -2.01 -16.95 -1.15
CA ILE A 23 -0.95 -16.71 -0.16
C ILE A 23 -0.99 -15.26 0.32
N VAL A 24 -1.19 -14.30 -0.59
CA VAL A 24 -1.31 -12.86 -0.25
C VAL A 24 -2.44 -12.66 0.76
N CYS A 25 -3.59 -13.28 0.54
CA CYS A 25 -4.72 -13.23 1.46
C CYS A 25 -4.40 -13.89 2.81
N GLN A 26 -3.74 -15.05 2.82
CA GLN A 26 -3.35 -15.76 4.05
C GLN A 26 -2.39 -14.96 4.95
N VAL A 27 -1.67 -13.99 4.40
CA VAL A 27 -0.77 -13.11 5.16
C VAL A 27 -1.37 -11.72 5.43
N HIS A 28 -2.71 -11.62 5.40
CA HIS A 28 -3.49 -10.40 5.71
C HIS A 28 -3.24 -9.22 4.76
N MET A 29 -2.77 -9.50 3.54
CA MET A 29 -2.68 -8.52 2.46
C MET A 29 -3.83 -8.71 1.47
N ILE A 30 -3.99 -7.76 0.55
CA ILE A 30 -5.09 -7.75 -0.42
C ILE A 30 -4.51 -7.99 -1.82
N PRO A 31 -4.90 -9.07 -2.53
CA PRO A 31 -4.47 -9.25 -3.91
C PRO A 31 -5.27 -8.33 -4.84
N ALA A 32 -4.60 -7.78 -5.85
CA ALA A 32 -5.24 -7.11 -6.98
C ALA A 32 -4.65 -7.64 -8.29
N ALA A 33 -5.46 -7.75 -9.34
CA ALA A 33 -5.04 -8.21 -10.65
C ALA A 33 -4.14 -7.19 -11.35
N ASP A 34 -4.48 -5.90 -11.23
CA ASP A 34 -3.81 -4.78 -11.86
C ASP A 34 -3.88 -3.50 -11.00
N MET A 35 -3.28 -2.43 -11.51
CA MET A 35 -3.21 -1.14 -10.82
C MET A 35 -4.57 -0.44 -10.71
N GLU A 36 -5.45 -0.63 -11.69
CA GLU A 36 -6.79 -0.01 -11.67
C GLU A 36 -7.60 -0.59 -10.50
N GLN A 37 -7.62 -1.91 -10.37
CA GLN A 37 -8.28 -2.58 -9.26
C GLN A 37 -7.64 -2.18 -7.91
N ALA A 38 -6.31 -2.08 -7.83
CA ALA A 38 -5.63 -1.70 -6.60
C ALA A 38 -5.99 -0.29 -6.12
N LEU A 39 -6.06 0.67 -7.06
CA LEU A 39 -6.45 2.04 -6.75
C LEU A 39 -7.93 2.15 -6.39
N HIS A 40 -8.80 1.38 -7.04
CA HIS A 40 -10.22 1.30 -6.68
C HIS A 40 -10.42 0.78 -5.25
N ILE A 41 -9.77 -0.34 -4.89
CA ILE A 41 -9.78 -0.87 -3.51
C ILE A 41 -9.25 0.17 -2.51
N SER A 42 -8.19 0.90 -2.89
CA SER A 42 -7.61 1.95 -2.03
C SER A 42 -8.60 3.09 -1.79
N ALA A 43 -9.28 3.55 -2.83
CA ALA A 43 -10.30 4.60 -2.75
C ALA A 43 -11.46 4.20 -1.83
N GLU A 44 -11.98 2.98 -1.98
CA GLU A 44 -13.03 2.44 -1.12
C GLU A 44 -12.59 2.36 0.35
N LYS A 45 -11.36 1.90 0.63
CA LYS A 45 -10.83 1.77 1.99
C LYS A 45 -10.52 3.10 2.67
N ILE A 46 -10.01 4.06 1.92
CA ILE A 46 -9.73 5.42 2.41
C ILE A 46 -11.03 6.23 2.54
N GLY A 47 -12.08 5.85 1.80
CA GLY A 47 -13.36 6.57 1.76
C GLY A 47 -13.29 7.85 0.96
N LYS A 48 -12.42 7.91 -0.05
CA LYS A 48 -12.22 9.07 -0.94
C LYS A 48 -12.05 8.63 -2.38
N GLU A 49 -12.74 9.31 -3.29
CA GLU A 49 -12.62 9.06 -4.74
C GLU A 49 -11.39 9.76 -5.32
N ASP A 50 -10.98 10.90 -4.75
CA ASP A 50 -9.82 11.70 -5.15
C ASP A 50 -8.57 11.34 -4.32
N LEU A 51 -7.84 10.32 -4.78
CA LEU A 51 -6.62 9.89 -4.11
C LEU A 51 -5.42 10.81 -4.43
N ASP A 52 -4.78 11.33 -3.39
CA ASP A 52 -3.42 11.85 -3.48
C ASP A 52 -2.42 10.69 -3.46
N VAL A 53 -1.74 10.46 -4.59
CA VAL A 53 -0.86 9.30 -4.78
C VAL A 53 0.61 9.72 -4.85
N LEU A 54 1.44 9.11 -4.02
CA LEU A 54 2.90 9.17 -4.15
C LEU A 54 3.42 7.93 -4.87
N ILE A 55 4.05 8.12 -6.04
CA ILE A 55 4.64 7.04 -6.83
C ILE A 55 6.15 6.97 -6.57
N VAL A 56 6.64 5.81 -6.15
CA VAL A 56 8.07 5.53 -5.95
C VAL A 56 8.51 4.37 -6.85
N PRO A 57 8.99 4.63 -8.09
CA PRO A 57 9.28 3.57 -9.06
C PRO A 57 10.36 2.56 -8.62
N HIS A 58 11.32 3.01 -7.79
CA HIS A 58 12.44 2.20 -7.30
C HIS A 58 12.51 2.24 -5.77
N ALA A 59 11.50 1.65 -5.11
CA ALA A 59 11.33 1.73 -3.66
C ALA A 59 12.56 1.26 -2.86
N LEU A 60 13.27 0.22 -3.32
CA LEU A 60 14.46 -0.30 -2.63
C LEU A 60 15.70 0.61 -2.72
N LEU A 61 15.72 1.54 -3.68
CA LEU A 61 16.81 2.50 -3.88
C LEU A 61 16.45 3.91 -3.39
N THR A 62 15.30 4.06 -2.74
CA THR A 62 14.78 5.35 -2.29
C THR A 62 14.75 5.39 -0.78
N LEU A 63 15.40 6.40 -0.18
CA LEU A 63 15.26 6.69 1.24
C LEU A 63 14.28 7.86 1.41
N PRO A 64 13.04 7.63 1.87
CA PRO A 64 12.10 8.72 2.10
C PRO A 64 12.58 9.57 3.29
N ILE A 65 12.71 10.88 3.05
CA ILE A 65 13.01 11.85 4.10
C ILE A 65 11.71 12.57 4.44
N VAL A 66 11.30 12.48 5.72
CA VAL A 66 10.14 13.20 6.22
C VAL A 66 10.60 14.48 6.93
N SER A 67 10.10 15.62 6.46
CA SER A 67 10.19 16.87 7.22
C SER A 67 9.04 16.87 8.20
N GLN A 68 9.31 16.98 9.51
CA GLN A 68 8.26 17.29 10.49
C GLN A 68 7.66 18.65 10.08
N GLY A 69 6.42 18.66 9.60
CA GLY A 69 5.71 19.89 9.34
C GLY A 69 5.67 20.71 10.62
N ARG A 70 5.99 22.00 10.55
CA ARG A 70 5.65 22.95 11.60
C ARG A 70 4.13 23.03 11.59
N ASP A 71 3.47 22.42 12.57
CA ASP A 71 2.06 22.67 12.84
C ASP A 71 1.90 24.19 13.02
N GLY A 72 1.15 24.81 12.11
CA GLY A 72 0.74 26.22 12.17
C GLY A 72 -0.67 26.34 12.68
#